data_AF-A0A7Z7LCT6-F1
#
_entry.id   AF-A0A7Z7LCT6-F1
#
_cell.length_a   1.000
_cell.length_b   1.000
_cell.length_c   1.000
_cell.angle_alpha   90.00
_cell.angle_beta   90.00
_cell.angle_gamma   90.00
#
_symmetry.space_group_name_H-M   'P 1'
#
loop_
_entity.id
_entity.type
_entity.pdbx_description
1 polymer ?
#
loop_
_entity_poly.entity_id
_entity_poly.type
_entity_poly.pdbx_seq_one_letter_code
_entity_poly.pdbx_strand_id
1 'polypeptide(L)'
;MIRFSTGRGFPLPLIYFQAVKEKMQRRFPNRVLPYILLSPSIVIVIIFLIVPTVQSIYMSFFRVSPFGDRKFFVGFENFTRLFQSSAYLHSLIITLIFAVLVVLIGLSLGTVIAALLNQKLRGLFIYRTFFIWTYAISPAIAGTIWALMFNPSSGPIVYIIRSITGIGINWMTDRNLALAVVVIAASWKMMGYNIIFYLAGLQAIPEELLESASIDGASGVTKFFKIILPLLSPTTFFLLIMNMLYAFFDVFGIIDIMTKGGPGDATELLVYKLYRDGFISMNTGFASAQSVVLFIFVAILTVLQFKYTERKVFYG
;
A
#
# COMPACT_ATOMS: atom_id res chain seq x y z
N MET A 1 -20.17 8.18 44.65
CA MET A 1 -20.95 9.30 44.09
C MET A 1 -20.03 10.51 44.00
N ILE A 2 -19.38 10.74 42.86
CA ILE A 2 -18.57 11.95 42.62
C ILE A 2 -18.97 12.47 41.24
N ARG A 3 -19.66 13.62 41.22
CA ARG A 3 -20.09 14.34 40.02
C ARG A 3 -18.88 15.01 39.37
N PHE A 4 -18.63 14.74 38.09
CA PHE A 4 -17.81 15.62 37.25
C PHE A 4 -18.69 16.74 36.71
N SER A 5 -18.46 17.95 37.20
CA SER A 5 -18.97 19.19 36.59
C SER A 5 -17.98 19.62 35.51
N THR A 6 -18.50 19.72 34.29
CA THR A 6 -17.85 20.36 33.14
C THR A 6 -17.84 21.87 33.32
N GLY A 7 -16.68 22.51 33.13
CA GLY A 7 -16.61 23.97 33.03
C GLY A 7 -15.21 24.57 33.18
N ARG A 8 -14.72 25.12 32.06
CA ARG A 8 -13.64 26.12 31.90
C ARG A 8 -12.20 25.61 31.97
N GLY A 9 -11.42 26.02 30.95
CA GLY A 9 -10.02 25.67 30.77
C GLY A 9 -9.16 26.06 31.96
N PHE A 10 -8.56 25.05 32.58
CA PHE A 10 -7.45 25.20 33.51
C PHE A 10 -6.19 24.63 32.86
N PRO A 11 -5.02 25.29 32.98
CA PRO A 11 -3.76 24.70 32.57
C PRO A 11 -3.53 23.46 33.41
N LEU A 12 -3.30 22.31 32.76
CA LEU A 12 -2.93 21.06 33.44
C LEU A 12 -1.79 21.36 34.43
N PRO A 13 -1.96 21.11 35.74
CA PRO A 13 -0.95 21.50 36.71
C PRO A 13 0.34 20.71 36.47
N LEU A 14 1.47 21.43 36.41
CA LEU A 14 2.85 20.93 36.29
C LEU A 14 3.15 19.68 37.13
N ILE A 15 2.43 19.51 38.24
CA ILE A 15 2.48 18.39 39.17
C ILE A 15 2.21 17.04 38.47
N TYR A 16 1.27 16.98 37.52
CA TYR A 16 0.97 15.73 36.79
C TYR A 16 2.14 15.28 35.91
N PHE A 17 2.76 16.24 35.19
CA PHE A 17 3.94 15.97 34.38
C PHE A 17 5.17 15.61 35.22
N GLN A 18 5.34 16.25 36.38
CA GLN A 18 6.41 15.92 37.33
C GLN A 18 6.24 14.51 37.89
N ALA A 19 5.02 14.11 38.28
CA ALA A 19 4.75 12.77 38.81
C ALA A 19 4.98 11.67 37.76
N VAL A 20 4.62 11.89 36.49
CA VAL A 20 4.92 10.94 35.40
C VAL A 20 6.42 10.84 35.15
N LYS A 21 7.13 11.98 35.16
CA LYS A 21 8.59 12.04 34.99
C LYS A 21 9.33 11.33 36.13
N GLU A 22 8.90 11.51 37.37
CA GLU A 22 9.44 10.78 38.54
C GLU A 22 9.16 9.28 38.46
N LYS A 23 7.95 8.89 38.03
CA LYS A 23 7.56 7.47 37.90
C LYS A 23 8.34 6.76 36.78
N MET A 24 8.66 7.45 35.67
CA MET A 24 9.56 6.94 34.64
C MET A 24 11.01 6.85 35.11
N GLN A 25 11.50 7.85 35.85
CA GLN A 25 12.85 7.85 36.42
C GLN A 25 13.06 6.72 37.44
N ARG A 26 12.03 6.35 38.21
CA ARG A 26 12.10 5.21 39.15
C ARG A 26 12.06 3.83 38.46
N ARG A 27 11.52 3.72 37.24
CA ARG A 27 11.37 2.44 36.52
C ARG A 27 12.55 2.12 35.58
N PHE A 28 13.25 3.15 35.09
CA PHE A 28 14.48 3.02 34.30
C PHE A 28 15.58 3.95 34.85
N PRO A 29 16.37 3.52 35.86
CA PRO A 29 17.39 4.36 36.49
C PRO A 29 18.53 4.73 35.53
N ASN A 30 18.74 3.94 34.47
CA ASN A 30 19.82 4.12 33.53
C ASN A 30 19.34 4.78 32.23
N ARG A 31 19.71 6.05 32.02
CA ARG A 31 19.36 6.82 30.82
C ARG A 31 20.06 6.31 29.56
N VAL A 32 21.16 5.58 29.69
CA VAL A 32 22.00 5.15 28.57
C VAL A 32 21.53 3.82 27.97
N LEU A 33 20.97 2.94 28.81
CA LEU A 33 20.57 1.59 28.40
C LEU A 33 19.55 1.57 27.24
N PRO A 34 18.48 2.40 27.22
CA PRO A 34 17.56 2.46 26.09
C PRO A 34 18.24 2.84 24.77
N TYR A 35 19.19 3.78 24.79
CA TYR A 35 19.91 4.18 23.58
C TYR A 35 20.83 3.07 23.05
N ILE A 36 21.51 2.34 23.94
CA ILE A 36 22.34 1.18 23.56
C ILE A 36 21.46 0.10 22.93
N LEU A 37 20.29 -0.20 23.51
CA LEU A 37 19.37 -1.20 22.98
C LEU A 37 18.74 -0.80 21.63
N LEU A 38 18.55 0.50 21.38
CA LEU A 38 18.05 1.02 20.10
C LEU A 38 19.16 1.16 19.04
N SER A 39 20.42 1.26 19.46
CA SER A 39 21.54 1.57 18.57
C SER A 39 21.71 0.59 17.40
N PRO A 40 21.56 -0.75 17.54
CA PRO A 40 21.70 -1.66 16.40
C PRO A 40 20.66 -1.40 15.32
N SER A 41 19.40 -1.19 15.72
CA SER A 41 18.29 -0.91 14.79
C SER A 41 18.50 0.45 14.10
N ILE A 42 18.92 1.48 14.83
CA ILE A 42 19.18 2.81 14.26
C ILE A 42 20.35 2.75 13.26
N VAL A 43 21.42 2.03 13.59
CA VAL A 43 22.58 1.87 12.70
C VAL A 43 22.17 1.19 11.39
N ILE A 44 21.37 0.12 11.47
CA ILE A 44 20.85 -0.56 10.27
C ILE A 44 19.99 0.39 9.43
N VAL A 45 19.07 1.15 10.04
CA VAL A 45 18.25 2.15 9.33
C VAL A 45 19.11 3.22 8.66
N ILE A 46 20.14 3.72 9.34
CA ILE A 46 21.03 4.74 8.76
C ILE A 46 21.77 4.18 7.55
N ILE A 47 22.40 3.01 7.70
CA ILE A 47 23.26 2.42 6.65
C ILE A 47 22.44 1.97 5.44
N PHE A 48 21.30 1.31 5.65
CA PHE A 48 20.55 0.67 4.57
C PHE A 48 19.41 1.51 4.01
N LEU A 49 18.96 2.56 4.71
CA LEU A 49 17.84 3.40 4.27
C LEU A 49 18.27 4.85 4.08
N ILE A 50 18.84 5.49 5.11
CA ILE A 50 19.17 6.92 5.05
C ILE A 50 20.33 7.21 4.09
N VAL A 51 21.43 6.46 4.18
CA VAL A 51 22.60 6.67 3.32
C VAL A 51 22.27 6.50 1.83
N PRO A 52 21.61 5.40 1.37
CA PRO A 52 21.21 5.27 -0.03
C PRO A 52 20.23 6.35 -0.47
N THR A 53 19.30 6.77 0.39
CA THR A 53 18.35 7.85 0.07
C THR A 53 19.08 9.18 -0.18
N VAL A 54 20.01 9.54 0.70
CA VAL A 54 20.84 10.75 0.53
C VAL A 54 21.71 10.64 -0.72
N GLN A 55 22.25 9.46 -1.02
CA GLN A 55 23.00 9.21 -2.25
C GLN A 55 22.11 9.38 -3.49
N SER A 56 20.89 8.85 -3.52
CA SER A 56 19.95 9.07 -4.62
C SER A 56 19.59 10.54 -4.78
N ILE A 57 19.34 11.27 -3.69
CA ILE A 57 19.10 12.72 -3.75
C ILE A 57 20.32 13.42 -4.33
N TYR A 58 21.53 13.12 -3.85
CA TYR A 58 22.75 13.70 -4.38
C TYR A 58 22.95 13.40 -5.87
N MET A 59 22.78 12.14 -6.28
CA MET A 59 22.95 11.69 -7.68
C MET A 59 21.91 12.30 -8.62
N SER A 60 20.73 12.68 -8.13
CA SER A 60 19.69 13.32 -8.94
C SER A 60 20.14 14.66 -9.57
N PHE A 61 21.13 15.34 -8.99
CA PHE A 61 21.68 16.60 -9.51
C PHE A 61 22.84 16.41 -10.50
N PHE A 62 23.19 15.16 -10.81
CA PHE A 62 24.31 14.85 -11.68
C PHE A 62 23.89 13.99 -12.85
N ARG A 63 24.65 14.08 -13.93
CA ARG A 63 24.63 13.14 -15.04
C ARG A 63 25.87 12.28 -14.96
N VAL A 64 25.69 10.98 -15.01
CA VAL A 64 26.78 10.00 -14.92
C VAL A 64 26.91 9.33 -16.28
N SER A 65 28.15 9.15 -16.74
CA SER A 65 28.45 8.30 -17.90
C SER A 65 27.90 6.89 -17.66
N PRO A 66 27.40 6.17 -18.67
CA PRO A 66 26.92 4.79 -18.50
C PRO A 66 27.93 3.84 -17.82
N PHE A 67 29.23 4.08 -18.02
CA PHE A 67 30.32 3.31 -17.42
C PHE A 67 30.79 3.82 -16.05
N GLY A 68 30.18 4.90 -15.52
CA GLY A 68 30.51 5.45 -14.20
C GLY A 68 31.77 6.32 -14.13
N ASP A 69 32.59 6.35 -15.18
CA ASP A 69 33.92 7.00 -15.16
C ASP A 69 33.88 8.53 -15.04
N ARG A 70 32.77 9.16 -15.41
CA ARG A 70 32.62 10.63 -15.43
C ARG A 70 31.26 11.04 -14.87
N LYS A 71 31.29 12.05 -14.00
CA LYS A 71 30.12 12.62 -13.33
C LYS A 71 30.10 14.13 -13.55
N PHE A 72 29.04 14.62 -14.17
CA PHE A 72 28.83 16.03 -14.49
C PHE A 72 27.73 16.60 -13.61
N PHE A 73 27.97 17.73 -12.94
CA PHE A 73 26.92 18.43 -12.21
C PHE A 73 26.01 19.14 -13.21
N VAL A 74 24.72 18.82 -13.19
CA VAL A 74 23.71 19.36 -14.11
C VAL A 74 22.60 20.13 -13.40
N GLY A 75 22.72 20.30 -12.07
CA GLY A 75 21.72 20.99 -11.26
C GLY A 75 20.34 20.33 -11.41
N PHE A 76 19.33 21.12 -11.81
CA PHE A 76 17.94 20.65 -11.93
C PHE A 76 17.56 20.07 -13.30
N GLU A 77 18.50 19.90 -14.23
CA GLU A 77 18.22 19.44 -15.60
C GLU A 77 17.51 18.08 -15.64
N ASN A 78 17.87 17.15 -14.76
CA ASN A 78 17.19 15.85 -14.68
C ASN A 78 15.71 16.00 -14.31
N PHE A 79 15.36 16.94 -13.44
CA PHE A 79 13.99 17.21 -13.03
C PHE A 79 13.18 17.90 -14.13
N THR A 80 13.76 18.88 -14.82
CA THR A 80 13.07 19.53 -15.95
C THR A 80 12.81 18.54 -17.08
N ARG A 81 13.80 17.71 -17.43
CA ARG A 81 13.67 16.62 -18.40
C ARG A 81 12.59 15.61 -17.99
N LEU A 82 12.47 15.31 -16.71
CA LEU A 82 11.48 14.38 -16.17
C LEU A 82 10.05 14.87 -16.41
N PHE A 83 9.75 16.12 -16.07
CA PHE A 83 8.41 16.70 -16.26
C PHE A 83 8.09 17.02 -17.72
N GLN A 84 9.09 17.13 -18.60
CA GLN A 84 8.91 17.28 -20.05
C GLN A 84 8.78 15.95 -20.80
N SER A 85 9.11 14.83 -20.15
CA SER A 85 9.07 13.51 -20.78
C SER A 85 7.63 12.98 -20.86
N SER A 86 7.09 12.87 -22.07
CA SER A 86 5.79 12.24 -22.31
C SER A 86 5.74 10.81 -21.77
N ALA A 87 6.82 10.04 -21.91
CA ALA A 87 6.92 8.67 -21.40
C ALA A 87 6.91 8.62 -19.86
N TYR A 88 7.49 9.59 -19.16
CA TYR A 88 7.41 9.65 -17.70
C TYR A 88 6.01 10.02 -17.23
N LEU A 89 5.40 11.04 -17.85
CA LEU A 89 4.03 11.46 -17.53
C LEU A 89 3.02 10.34 -17.81
N HIS A 90 3.23 9.56 -18.88
CA HIS A 90 2.42 8.39 -19.18
C HIS A 90 2.51 7.33 -18.06
N SER A 91 3.73 6.96 -17.64
CA SER A 91 3.94 6.05 -16.50
C SER A 91 3.33 6.57 -15.21
N LEU A 92 3.39 7.88 -14.95
CA LEU A 92 2.76 8.51 -13.79
C LEU A 92 1.23 8.33 -13.81
N ILE A 93 0.59 8.61 -14.96
CA ILE A 93 -0.85 8.46 -15.13
C ILE A 93 -1.28 7.00 -14.96
N ILE A 94 -0.59 6.06 -15.62
CA ILE A 94 -0.91 4.63 -15.49
C ILE A 94 -0.71 4.17 -14.06
N THR A 95 0.35 4.62 -13.37
CA THR A 95 0.57 4.28 -11.95
C THR A 95 -0.57 4.78 -11.07
N LEU A 96 -1.11 5.97 -11.34
CA LEU A 96 -2.26 6.49 -10.60
C LEU A 96 -3.53 5.69 -10.88
N ILE A 97 -3.83 5.40 -12.15
CA ILE A 97 -4.97 4.57 -12.53
C ILE A 97 -4.84 3.19 -11.87
N PHE A 98 -3.67 2.58 -11.97
CA PHE A 98 -3.34 1.29 -11.37
C PHE A 98 -3.55 1.31 -9.85
N ALA A 99 -2.98 2.30 -9.16
CA ALA A 99 -3.08 2.42 -7.70
C ALA A 99 -4.53 2.59 -7.24
N VAL A 100 -5.32 3.43 -7.92
CA VAL A 100 -6.74 3.62 -7.61
C VAL A 100 -7.51 2.32 -7.80
N LEU A 101 -7.31 1.61 -8.91
CA LEU A 101 -8.00 0.35 -9.19
C LEU A 101 -7.64 -0.72 -8.16
N VAL A 102 -6.35 -0.92 -7.86
CA VAL A 102 -5.90 -1.92 -6.89
C VAL A 102 -6.41 -1.61 -5.48
N VAL A 103 -6.38 -0.34 -5.06
CA VAL A 103 -6.91 0.07 -3.75
C VAL A 103 -8.43 -0.16 -3.70
N LEU A 104 -9.18 0.29 -4.70
CA LEU A 104 -10.64 0.15 -4.70
C LEU A 104 -11.07 -1.32 -4.72
N ILE A 105 -10.49 -2.13 -5.60
CA ILE A 105 -10.80 -3.56 -5.71
C ILE A 105 -10.35 -4.29 -4.44
N GLY A 106 -9.13 -4.03 -3.98
CA GLY A 106 -8.55 -4.65 -2.79
C GLY A 106 -9.35 -4.38 -1.52
N LEU A 107 -9.74 -3.12 -1.27
CA LEU A 107 -10.51 -2.75 -0.08
C LEU A 107 -11.96 -3.25 -0.16
N SER A 108 -12.60 -3.15 -1.32
CA SER A 108 -13.99 -3.60 -1.49
C SER A 108 -14.11 -5.12 -1.34
N LEU A 109 -13.31 -5.90 -2.06
CA LEU A 109 -13.28 -7.35 -1.94
C LEU A 109 -12.84 -7.78 -0.55
N GLY A 110 -11.80 -7.14 0.01
CA GLY A 110 -11.32 -7.43 1.36
C GLY A 110 -12.41 -7.25 2.41
N THR A 111 -13.16 -6.14 2.36
CA THR A 111 -14.23 -5.87 3.31
C THR A 111 -15.38 -6.86 3.17
N VAL A 112 -15.83 -7.13 1.94
CA VAL A 112 -16.93 -8.06 1.67
C VAL A 112 -16.57 -9.47 2.12
N ILE A 113 -15.40 -9.97 1.74
CA ILE A 113 -14.95 -11.32 2.11
C ILE A 113 -14.73 -11.40 3.62
N ALA A 114 -14.13 -10.39 4.26
CA ALA A 114 -13.96 -10.37 5.71
C ALA A 114 -15.31 -10.41 6.45
N ALA A 115 -16.32 -9.67 5.96
CA ALA A 115 -17.67 -9.69 6.53
C ALA A 115 -18.33 -11.07 6.42
N LEU A 116 -18.13 -11.78 5.30
CA LEU A 116 -18.59 -13.17 5.12
C LEU A 116 -17.85 -14.13 6.07
N LEU A 117 -16.54 -13.94 6.26
CA LEU A 117 -15.69 -14.76 7.14
C LEU A 117 -15.78 -14.40 8.63
N ASN A 118 -16.57 -13.38 8.99
CA ASN A 118 -16.84 -13.02 10.39
C ASN A 118 -18.05 -13.76 10.97
N GLN A 119 -18.75 -14.57 10.17
CA GLN A 119 -19.90 -15.34 10.66
C GLN A 119 -19.46 -16.56 11.48
N LYS A 120 -20.34 -17.01 12.39
CA LYS A 120 -20.16 -18.22 13.22
C LYS A 120 -20.39 -19.49 12.37
N LEU A 121 -19.53 -19.74 11.37
CA LEU A 121 -19.60 -20.91 10.48
C LEU A 121 -18.69 -22.05 10.99
N ARG A 122 -19.10 -23.31 10.79
CA ARG A 122 -18.24 -24.48 11.03
C ARG A 122 -17.13 -24.54 9.97
N GLY A 123 -15.89 -24.84 10.38
CA GLY A 123 -14.73 -24.92 9.47
C GLY A 123 -14.12 -23.57 9.08
N LEU A 124 -14.46 -22.48 9.77
CA LEU A 124 -14.02 -21.12 9.46
C LEU A 124 -12.50 -20.94 9.35
N PHE A 125 -11.73 -21.72 10.11
CA PHE A 125 -10.26 -21.73 10.03
C PHE A 125 -9.74 -22.10 8.63
N ILE A 126 -10.37 -23.06 7.95
CA ILE A 126 -9.98 -23.50 6.61
C ILE A 126 -10.22 -22.38 5.61
N TYR A 127 -11.41 -21.76 5.65
CA TYR A 127 -11.75 -20.64 4.77
C TYR A 127 -10.82 -19.44 4.97
N ARG A 128 -10.56 -19.06 6.23
CA ARG A 128 -9.61 -17.97 6.55
C ARG A 128 -8.21 -18.26 6.00
N THR A 129 -7.72 -19.48 6.19
CA THR A 129 -6.41 -19.89 5.65
C THR A 129 -6.37 -19.81 4.13
N PHE A 130 -7.42 -20.30 3.44
CA PHE A 130 -7.52 -20.30 1.97
C PHE A 130 -7.61 -18.90 1.34
N PHE A 131 -8.08 -17.88 2.07
CA PHE A 131 -8.09 -16.51 1.54
C PHE A 131 -6.86 -15.70 1.98
N ILE A 132 -6.29 -15.97 3.16
CA ILE A 132 -5.20 -15.17 3.72
C ILE A 132 -3.83 -15.57 3.15
N TRP A 133 -3.63 -16.84 2.75
CA TRP A 133 -2.34 -17.32 2.24
C TRP A 133 -1.83 -16.57 1.00
N THR A 134 -2.71 -15.91 0.23
CA THR A 134 -2.33 -15.20 -1.00
C THR A 134 -1.30 -14.10 -0.74
N TYR A 135 -1.33 -13.49 0.45
CA TYR A 135 -0.36 -12.46 0.84
C TYR A 135 1.03 -13.01 1.17
N ALA A 136 1.13 -14.29 1.57
CA ALA A 136 2.41 -14.93 1.90
C ALA A 136 3.26 -15.23 0.67
N ILE A 137 2.68 -15.17 -0.53
CA ILE A 137 3.36 -15.42 -1.79
C ILE A 137 4.12 -14.17 -2.23
N SER A 138 5.35 -14.35 -2.71
CA SER A 138 6.14 -13.23 -3.25
C SER A 138 5.49 -12.63 -4.50
N PRO A 139 5.68 -11.33 -4.78
CA PRO A 139 5.14 -10.69 -6.00
C PRO A 139 5.53 -11.40 -7.30
N ALA A 140 6.77 -11.92 -7.38
CA ALA A 140 7.23 -12.64 -8.56
C ALA A 140 6.47 -13.95 -8.80
N ILE A 141 6.28 -14.78 -7.76
CA ILE A 141 5.52 -16.03 -7.86
C ILE A 141 4.05 -15.74 -8.19
N ALA A 142 3.46 -14.72 -7.56
CA ALA A 142 2.11 -14.28 -7.90
C ALA A 142 2.01 -13.90 -9.38
N GLY A 143 2.97 -13.11 -9.89
CA GLY A 143 3.07 -12.78 -11.31
C GLY A 143 3.16 -14.02 -12.21
N THR A 144 3.96 -15.02 -11.85
CA THR A 144 4.07 -16.28 -12.60
C THR A 144 2.74 -17.03 -12.65
N ILE A 145 2.05 -17.17 -11.51
CA ILE A 145 0.75 -17.85 -11.45
C ILE A 145 -0.24 -17.17 -12.40
N TRP A 146 -0.39 -15.85 -12.30
CA TRP A 146 -1.34 -15.13 -13.15
C TRP A 146 -0.93 -15.11 -14.63
N ALA A 147 0.36 -15.03 -14.96
CA ALA A 147 0.83 -15.16 -16.33
C ALA A 147 0.50 -16.54 -16.95
N LEU A 148 0.60 -17.61 -16.17
CA LEU A 148 0.22 -18.96 -16.61
C LEU A 148 -1.30 -19.10 -16.73
N MET A 149 -2.05 -18.61 -15.75
CA MET A 149 -3.52 -18.69 -15.76
C MET A 149 -4.15 -17.91 -16.92
N PHE A 150 -3.56 -16.76 -17.27
CA PHE A 150 -3.98 -15.90 -18.37
C PHE A 150 -3.21 -16.15 -19.67
N ASN A 151 -2.44 -17.22 -19.80
CA ASN A 151 -1.72 -17.49 -21.05
C ASN A 151 -2.72 -17.52 -22.23
N PRO A 152 -2.54 -16.69 -23.29
CA PRO A 152 -3.52 -16.61 -24.38
C PRO A 152 -3.73 -17.93 -25.14
N SER A 153 -2.72 -18.80 -25.15
CA SER A 153 -2.73 -20.06 -25.91
C SER A 153 -3.27 -21.24 -25.09
N SER A 154 -2.89 -21.35 -23.81
CA SER A 154 -3.16 -22.52 -22.97
C SER A 154 -3.70 -22.20 -21.57
N GLY A 155 -3.94 -20.93 -21.26
CA GLY A 155 -4.33 -20.49 -19.93
C GLY A 155 -5.75 -20.96 -19.58
N PRO A 156 -5.97 -21.58 -18.41
CA PRO A 156 -7.29 -22.07 -18.00
C PRO A 156 -8.34 -20.94 -17.93
N ILE A 157 -7.95 -19.74 -17.49
CA ILE A 157 -8.90 -18.61 -17.42
C ILE A 157 -9.29 -18.14 -18.82
N VAL A 158 -8.32 -18.02 -19.74
CA VAL A 158 -8.61 -17.64 -21.13
C VAL A 158 -9.49 -18.69 -21.80
N TYR A 159 -9.24 -19.98 -21.56
CA TYR A 159 -10.06 -21.07 -22.06
C TYR A 159 -11.51 -20.98 -21.56
N ILE A 160 -11.73 -20.76 -20.27
CA ILE A 160 -13.07 -20.61 -19.68
C ILE A 160 -13.79 -19.40 -20.31
N ILE A 161 -13.11 -18.25 -20.37
CA ILE A 161 -13.72 -17.03 -20.94
C ILE A 161 -14.08 -17.25 -22.41
N ARG A 162 -13.18 -17.85 -23.20
CA ARG A 162 -13.45 -18.19 -24.60
C ARG A 162 -14.61 -19.17 -24.76
N SER A 163 -14.71 -20.16 -23.87
CA SER A 163 -15.80 -21.14 -23.92
C SER A 163 -17.17 -20.53 -23.64
N ILE A 164 -17.23 -19.51 -22.78
CA ILE A 164 -18.49 -18.84 -22.41
C ILE A 164 -18.85 -17.72 -23.40
N THR A 165 -17.87 -16.94 -23.84
CA THR A 165 -18.10 -15.72 -24.63
C THR A 165 -17.83 -15.88 -26.13
N GLY A 166 -17.10 -16.91 -26.54
CA GLY A 166 -16.58 -17.08 -27.89
C GLY A 166 -15.36 -16.20 -28.22
N ILE A 167 -14.96 -15.28 -27.34
CA ILE A 167 -13.91 -14.29 -27.60
C ILE A 167 -12.55 -14.79 -27.09
N GLY A 168 -11.51 -14.70 -27.94
CA GLY A 168 -10.13 -14.96 -27.55
C GLY A 168 -9.50 -13.73 -26.89
N ILE A 169 -9.04 -13.88 -25.64
CA ILE A 169 -8.36 -12.80 -24.91
C ILE A 169 -6.86 -12.93 -25.11
N ASN A 170 -6.25 -11.89 -25.68
CA ASN A 170 -4.79 -11.78 -25.78
C ASN A 170 -4.29 -10.48 -25.13
N TRP A 171 -4.03 -10.57 -23.82
CA TRP A 171 -3.49 -9.45 -23.04
C TRP A 171 -2.04 -9.10 -23.38
N MET A 172 -1.30 -9.99 -24.05
CA MET A 172 0.09 -9.71 -24.43
C MET A 172 0.21 -8.69 -25.56
N THR A 173 -0.85 -8.53 -26.36
CA THR A 173 -0.90 -7.58 -27.50
C THR A 173 -1.81 -6.38 -27.25
N ASP A 174 -2.79 -6.52 -26.35
CA ASP A 174 -3.74 -5.46 -26.03
C ASP A 174 -3.33 -4.70 -24.75
N ARG A 175 -3.18 -3.38 -24.88
CA ARG A 175 -2.73 -2.48 -23.81
C ARG A 175 -3.69 -2.45 -22.60
N ASN A 176 -5.00 -2.41 -22.86
CA ASN A 176 -6.01 -2.29 -21.81
C ASN A 176 -6.16 -3.62 -21.08
N LEU A 177 -6.15 -4.74 -21.81
CA LEU A 177 -6.19 -6.07 -21.23
C LEU A 177 -4.94 -6.37 -20.40
N ALA A 178 -3.75 -5.95 -20.86
CA ALA A 178 -2.53 -6.10 -20.08
C ALA A 178 -2.65 -5.43 -18.70
N LEU A 179 -3.06 -4.15 -18.67
CA LEU A 179 -3.23 -3.43 -17.40
C LEU A 179 -4.31 -4.08 -16.53
N ALA A 180 -5.44 -4.51 -17.12
CA ALA A 180 -6.51 -5.17 -16.39
C ALA A 180 -6.04 -6.47 -15.71
N VAL A 181 -5.29 -7.32 -16.44
CA VAL A 181 -4.78 -8.60 -15.90
C VAL A 181 -3.78 -8.35 -14.77
N VAL A 182 -2.90 -7.35 -14.90
CA VAL A 182 -1.97 -6.96 -13.83
C VAL A 182 -2.72 -6.41 -12.60
N VAL A 183 -3.75 -5.57 -12.79
CA VAL A 183 -4.59 -5.06 -11.70
C VAL A 183 -5.26 -6.20 -10.94
N ILE A 184 -5.77 -7.21 -11.64
CA ILE A 184 -6.38 -8.39 -11.03
C ILE A 184 -5.34 -9.15 -10.20
N ALA A 185 -4.17 -9.44 -10.77
CA ALA A 185 -3.10 -10.15 -10.08
C ALA A 185 -2.63 -9.43 -8.81
N ALA A 186 -2.41 -8.11 -8.91
CA ALA A 186 -1.99 -7.28 -7.79
C ALA A 186 -3.06 -7.14 -6.70
N SER A 187 -4.34 -6.98 -7.09
CA SER A 187 -5.46 -6.93 -6.15
C SER A 187 -5.64 -8.26 -5.41
N TRP A 188 -5.50 -9.38 -6.11
CA TRP A 188 -5.55 -10.72 -5.52
C TRP A 188 -4.43 -10.96 -4.50
N LYS A 189 -3.20 -10.51 -4.79
CA LYS A 189 -2.07 -10.57 -3.85
C LYS A 189 -2.38 -9.79 -2.57
N MET A 190 -2.92 -8.58 -2.69
CA MET A 190 -3.25 -7.75 -1.54
C MET A 190 -4.53 -8.13 -0.80
N MET A 191 -5.38 -8.97 -1.40
CA MET A 191 -6.64 -9.41 -0.82
C MET A 191 -6.44 -10.07 0.55
N GLY A 192 -5.47 -10.97 0.71
CA GLY A 192 -5.22 -11.65 1.98
C GLY A 192 -4.85 -10.70 3.12
N TYR A 193 -4.09 -9.65 2.83
CA TYR A 193 -3.75 -8.58 3.78
C TYR A 193 -4.99 -7.78 4.19
N ASN A 194 -5.83 -7.40 3.23
CA ASN A 194 -7.05 -6.64 3.56
C ASN A 194 -8.01 -7.47 4.40
N ILE A 195 -8.19 -8.76 4.07
CA ILE A 195 -9.09 -9.66 4.79
C ILE A 195 -8.67 -9.81 6.26
N ILE A 196 -7.38 -10.04 6.54
CA ILE A 196 -6.94 -10.29 7.93
C ILE A 196 -7.17 -9.07 8.83
N PHE A 197 -6.88 -7.86 8.33
CA PHE A 197 -7.08 -6.63 9.09
C PHE A 197 -8.55 -6.26 9.22
N TYR A 198 -9.35 -6.39 8.16
CA TYR A 198 -10.79 -6.16 8.25
C TYR A 198 -11.47 -7.15 9.19
N LEU A 199 -11.06 -8.41 9.17
CA LEU A 199 -11.58 -9.43 10.06
C LEU A 199 -11.26 -9.11 11.53
N ALA A 200 -10.03 -8.68 11.82
CA ALA A 200 -9.66 -8.23 13.16
C ALA A 200 -10.48 -7.00 13.60
N GLY A 201 -10.66 -6.03 12.70
CA GLY A 201 -11.50 -4.86 12.95
C GLY A 201 -12.96 -5.21 13.21
N LEU A 202 -13.52 -6.15 12.45
CA LEU A 202 -14.89 -6.64 12.64
C LEU A 202 -15.08 -7.35 13.98
N GLN A 203 -14.08 -8.12 14.42
CA GLN A 203 -14.11 -8.83 15.71
C GLN A 203 -13.96 -7.92 16.91
N ALA A 204 -13.40 -6.71 16.73
CA ALA A 204 -13.29 -5.72 17.78
C ALA A 204 -14.62 -4.97 18.05
N ILE A 205 -15.61 -5.09 17.17
CA ILE A 205 -16.93 -4.45 17.34
C ILE A 205 -17.74 -5.23 18.38
N PRO A 206 -18.23 -4.60 19.47
CA PRO A 206 -19.05 -5.27 20.47
C PRO A 206 -20.33 -5.86 19.87
N GLU A 207 -20.62 -7.13 20.19
CA GLU A 207 -21.81 -7.83 19.69
C GLU A 207 -23.11 -7.13 20.15
N GLU A 208 -23.12 -6.58 21.37
CA GLU A 208 -24.23 -5.83 21.96
C GLU A 208 -24.72 -4.66 21.08
N LEU A 209 -23.79 -3.95 20.42
CA LEU A 209 -24.14 -2.83 19.52
C LEU A 209 -24.87 -3.32 18.25
N LEU A 210 -24.53 -4.51 17.77
CA LEU A 210 -25.17 -5.11 16.60
C LEU A 210 -26.51 -5.76 16.96
N GLU A 211 -26.64 -6.28 18.17
CA GLU A 211 -27.89 -6.80 18.73
C GLU A 211 -28.90 -5.67 18.97
N SER A 212 -28.49 -4.56 19.58
CA SER A 212 -29.37 -3.41 19.80
C SER A 212 -29.93 -2.85 18.48
N ALA A 213 -29.08 -2.72 17.46
CA ALA A 213 -29.52 -2.30 16.13
C ALA A 213 -30.51 -3.31 15.50
N SER A 214 -30.40 -4.60 15.84
CA SER A 214 -31.34 -5.62 15.35
C SER A 214 -32.70 -5.51 16.05
N ILE A 215 -32.72 -5.14 17.33
CA ILE A 215 -33.94 -4.84 18.08
C ILE A 215 -34.65 -3.62 17.48
N ASP A 216 -33.88 -2.62 17.04
CA ASP A 216 -34.40 -1.43 16.33
C ASP A 216 -34.84 -1.71 14.88
N GLY A 217 -34.83 -2.98 14.44
CA GLY A 217 -35.28 -3.39 13.11
C GLY A 217 -34.28 -3.14 11.97
N ALA A 218 -33.01 -2.87 12.26
CA ALA A 218 -32.00 -2.65 11.22
C ALA A 218 -31.66 -3.95 10.47
N SER A 219 -31.88 -3.95 9.15
CA SER A 219 -31.49 -5.06 8.27
C SER A 219 -29.96 -5.26 8.22
N GLY A 220 -29.49 -6.44 7.80
CA GLY A 220 -28.05 -6.73 7.68
C GLY A 220 -27.28 -5.73 6.80
N VAL A 221 -27.88 -5.30 5.68
CA VAL A 221 -27.30 -4.30 4.78
C VAL A 221 -27.26 -2.93 5.46
N THR A 222 -28.33 -2.56 6.17
CA THR A 222 -28.39 -1.31 6.94
C THR A 222 -27.31 -1.28 8.03
N LYS A 223 -27.16 -2.36 8.80
CA LYS A 223 -26.11 -2.50 9.83
C LYS A 223 -24.72 -2.40 9.20
N PHE A 224 -24.49 -3.03 8.06
CA PHE A 224 -23.21 -2.99 7.37
C PHE A 224 -22.81 -1.55 6.98
N PHE A 225 -23.66 -0.85 6.24
CA PHE A 225 -23.30 0.49 5.75
C PHE A 225 -23.39 1.59 6.81
N LYS A 226 -24.32 1.51 7.76
CA LYS A 226 -24.55 2.58 8.75
C LYS A 226 -23.80 2.41 10.06
N ILE A 227 -23.38 1.20 10.41
CA ILE A 227 -22.74 0.92 11.71
C ILE A 227 -21.35 0.33 11.50
N ILE A 228 -21.26 -0.82 10.81
CA ILE A 228 -20.01 -1.57 10.68
C ILE A 228 -18.97 -0.78 9.87
N LEU A 229 -19.33 -0.31 8.66
CA LEU A 229 -18.39 0.38 7.78
C LEU A 229 -17.82 1.67 8.40
N PRO A 230 -18.63 2.53 9.07
CA PRO A 230 -18.10 3.67 9.83
C PRO A 230 -17.15 3.27 10.97
N LEU A 231 -17.47 2.21 11.73
CA LEU A 231 -16.60 1.72 12.82
C LEU A 231 -15.30 1.10 12.30
N LEU A 232 -15.31 0.58 11.07
CA LEU A 232 -14.11 0.11 10.36
C LEU A 232 -13.29 1.24 9.72
N SER A 233 -13.67 2.50 9.89
CA SER A 233 -12.94 3.63 9.28
C SER A 233 -11.45 3.71 9.66
N PRO A 234 -11.00 3.45 10.92
CA PRO A 234 -9.58 3.46 11.24
C PRO A 234 -8.82 2.34 10.51
N THR A 235 -9.41 1.15 10.44
CA THR A 235 -8.84 -0.01 9.73
C THR A 235 -8.78 0.24 8.23
N THR A 236 -9.87 0.77 7.64
CA THR A 236 -9.93 1.12 6.21
C THR A 236 -8.89 2.15 5.85
N PHE A 237 -8.67 3.15 6.72
CA PHE A 237 -7.65 4.16 6.51
C PHE A 237 -6.24 3.59 6.50
N PHE A 238 -5.92 2.78 7.50
CA PHE A 238 -4.64 2.07 7.56
C PHE A 238 -4.41 1.23 6.30
N LEU A 239 -5.42 0.45 5.90
CA LEU A 239 -5.35 -0.37 4.70
C LEU A 239 -5.23 0.45 3.43
N LEU A 240 -5.88 1.62 3.34
CA LEU A 240 -5.76 2.53 2.21
C LEU A 240 -4.31 3.01 2.02
N ILE A 241 -3.61 3.38 3.11
CA ILE A 241 -2.18 3.71 3.06
C ILE A 241 -1.37 2.51 2.59
N MET A 242 -1.60 1.33 3.18
CA MET A 242 -0.81 0.13 2.88
C MET A 242 -1.00 -0.36 1.44
N ASN A 243 -2.23 -0.35 0.92
CA ASN A 243 -2.50 -0.72 -0.48
C ASN A 243 -1.88 0.30 -1.43
N MET A 244 -1.87 1.59 -1.07
CA MET A 244 -1.20 2.61 -1.85
C MET A 244 0.31 2.38 -1.90
N LEU A 245 0.97 2.19 -0.74
CA LEU A 245 2.40 1.89 -0.69
C LEU A 245 2.76 0.67 -1.53
N TYR A 246 1.94 -0.38 -1.47
CA TYR A 246 2.11 -1.55 -2.32
C TYR A 246 2.01 -1.24 -3.82
N ALA A 247 0.99 -0.47 -4.23
CA ALA A 247 0.79 -0.13 -5.63
C ALA A 247 1.92 0.74 -6.21
N PHE A 248 2.54 1.60 -5.40
CA PHE A 248 3.63 2.48 -5.84
C PHE A 248 5.01 1.82 -5.82
N PHE A 249 5.26 0.85 -4.94
CA PHE A 249 6.62 0.30 -4.74
C PHE A 249 6.71 -1.21 -4.90
N ASP A 250 5.83 -1.96 -4.23
CA ASP A 250 6.02 -3.41 -3.99
C ASP A 250 5.44 -4.29 -5.11
N VAL A 251 4.71 -3.68 -6.06
CA VAL A 251 4.15 -4.35 -7.25
C VAL A 251 5.21 -4.75 -8.29
N PHE A 252 6.45 -4.26 -8.19
CA PHE A 252 7.51 -4.44 -9.18
C PHE A 252 7.62 -5.87 -9.73
N GLY A 253 7.66 -6.88 -8.85
CA GLY A 253 7.84 -8.28 -9.26
C GLY A 253 6.69 -8.84 -10.09
N ILE A 254 5.46 -8.33 -9.94
CA ILE A 254 4.33 -8.73 -10.79
C ILE A 254 4.52 -8.17 -12.19
N ILE A 255 4.89 -6.89 -12.31
CA ILE A 255 5.12 -6.22 -13.60
C ILE A 255 6.27 -6.89 -14.37
N ASP A 256 7.40 -7.10 -13.70
CA ASP A 256 8.61 -7.65 -14.32
C ASP A 256 8.39 -9.07 -14.87
N ILE A 257 7.66 -9.91 -14.13
CA ILE A 257 7.37 -11.28 -14.55
C ILE A 257 6.30 -11.34 -15.63
N MET A 258 5.23 -10.55 -15.52
CA MET A 258 4.08 -10.67 -16.43
C MET A 258 4.32 -9.92 -17.73
N THR A 259 4.64 -8.63 -17.67
CA THR A 259 4.55 -7.74 -18.84
C THR A 259 5.86 -7.10 -19.24
N LYS A 260 6.82 -7.01 -18.31
CA LYS A 260 8.03 -6.19 -18.44
C LYS A 260 7.70 -4.74 -18.86
N GLY A 261 6.57 -4.22 -18.38
CA GLY A 261 6.06 -2.87 -18.71
C GLY A 261 5.25 -2.78 -20.01
N GLY A 262 5.08 -3.87 -20.75
CA GLY A 262 4.37 -3.90 -22.03
C GLY A 262 2.85 -4.16 -21.95
N PRO A 263 2.18 -4.25 -23.12
CA PRO A 263 2.70 -3.96 -24.46
C PRO A 263 2.85 -2.45 -24.70
N GLY A 264 3.99 -2.07 -25.30
CA GLY A 264 4.23 -0.71 -25.79
C GLY A 264 4.14 0.40 -24.75
N ASP A 265 4.51 0.12 -23.47
CA ASP A 265 4.48 0.95 -22.24
C ASP A 265 3.21 0.92 -21.37
N ALA A 266 2.18 0.15 -21.76
CA ALA A 266 0.88 0.11 -21.10
C ALA A 266 0.87 -0.35 -19.63
N THR A 267 1.95 -0.97 -19.15
CA THR A 267 2.08 -1.39 -17.74
C THR A 267 3.40 -0.92 -17.13
N GLU A 268 4.07 0.05 -17.76
CA GLU A 268 5.31 0.64 -17.24
C GLU A 268 4.99 1.60 -16.09
N LEU A 269 4.77 1.03 -14.90
CA LEU A 269 4.55 1.80 -13.67
C LEU A 269 5.83 2.53 -13.23
N LEU A 270 5.69 3.59 -12.43
CA LEU A 270 6.82 4.45 -12.00
C LEU A 270 7.99 3.67 -11.41
N VAL A 271 7.72 2.68 -10.54
CA VAL A 271 8.77 1.83 -9.95
C VAL A 271 9.51 1.00 -10.98
N TYR A 272 8.79 0.50 -12.00
CA TYR A 272 9.37 -0.30 -13.06
C TYR A 272 10.14 0.58 -14.05
N LYS A 273 9.65 1.80 -14.34
CA LYS A 273 10.35 2.80 -15.14
C LYS A 273 11.69 3.20 -14.52
N LEU A 274 11.68 3.48 -13.21
CA LEU A 274 12.89 3.78 -12.43
C LEU A 274 13.93 2.67 -12.55
N TYR A 275 13.48 1.41 -12.44
CA TYR A 275 14.36 0.26 -12.66
C TYR A 275 14.91 0.21 -14.09
N ARG A 276 14.06 0.36 -15.10
CA ARG A 276 14.50 0.37 -16.50
C ARG A 276 15.50 1.47 -16.78
N ASP A 277 15.21 2.70 -16.36
CA ASP A 277 16.08 3.85 -16.64
C ASP A 277 17.40 3.77 -15.84
N GLY A 278 17.36 3.27 -14.60
CA GLY A 278 18.53 3.18 -13.74
C GLY A 278 19.45 2.01 -14.06
N PHE A 279 18.89 0.82 -14.24
CA PHE A 279 19.65 -0.43 -14.35
C PHE A 279 19.79 -0.94 -15.78
N ILE A 280 18.77 -0.77 -16.64
CA ILE A 280 18.83 -1.23 -18.03
C ILE A 280 19.45 -0.16 -18.93
N SER A 281 18.93 1.07 -18.85
CA SER A 281 19.41 2.20 -19.65
C SER A 281 20.68 2.84 -19.06
N MET A 282 21.13 2.39 -17.88
CA MET A 282 22.30 2.90 -17.16
C MET A 282 22.30 4.42 -16.94
N ASN A 283 21.11 5.02 -16.85
CA ASN A 283 20.92 6.46 -16.65
C ASN A 283 20.64 6.77 -15.18
N THR A 284 21.65 6.52 -14.34
CA THR A 284 21.54 6.55 -12.88
C THR A 284 21.16 7.92 -12.32
N GLY A 285 21.64 9.02 -12.91
CA GLY A 285 21.27 10.38 -12.50
C GLY A 285 19.79 10.68 -12.74
N PHE A 286 19.27 10.30 -13.91
CA PHE A 286 17.86 10.48 -14.24
C PHE A 286 16.94 9.57 -13.40
N ALA A 287 17.31 8.29 -13.22
CA ALA A 287 16.58 7.37 -12.37
C ALA A 287 16.59 7.81 -10.88
N SER A 288 17.68 8.43 -10.44
CA SER A 288 17.75 9.04 -9.10
C SER A 288 16.77 10.20 -8.97
N ALA A 289 16.65 11.07 -9.97
CA ALA A 289 15.63 12.12 -9.99
C ALA A 289 14.20 11.56 -9.99
N GLN A 290 13.94 10.47 -10.74
CA GLN A 290 12.66 9.75 -10.69
C GLN A 290 12.35 9.22 -9.29
N SER A 291 13.35 8.64 -8.61
CA SER A 291 13.21 8.11 -7.23
C SER A 291 12.83 9.20 -6.24
N VAL A 292 13.50 10.37 -6.32
CA VAL A 292 13.22 11.53 -5.46
C VAL A 292 11.80 12.05 -5.68
N VAL A 293 11.39 12.21 -6.95
CA VAL A 293 10.04 12.69 -7.28
C VAL A 293 8.98 11.70 -6.82
N LEU A 294 9.18 10.39 -7.04
CA LEU A 294 8.27 9.35 -6.56
C LEU A 294 8.14 9.37 -5.02
N PHE A 295 9.25 9.51 -4.31
CA PHE A 295 9.24 9.63 -2.84
C PHE A 295 8.45 10.86 -2.37
N ILE A 296 8.73 12.04 -2.93
CA ILE A 296 8.00 13.27 -2.60
C ILE A 296 6.51 13.13 -2.91
N PHE A 297 6.18 12.54 -4.06
CA PHE A 297 4.81 12.33 -4.49
C PHE A 297 4.04 11.44 -3.51
N VAL A 298 4.59 10.30 -3.13
CA VAL A 298 3.97 9.40 -2.15
C VAL A 298 3.89 10.06 -0.77
N ALA A 299 4.93 10.78 -0.33
CA ALA A 299 4.91 11.50 0.94
C ALA A 299 3.79 12.56 1.00
N ILE A 300 3.60 13.32 -0.07
CA ILE A 300 2.49 14.29 -0.18
C ILE A 300 1.15 13.56 -0.09
N LEU A 301 0.97 12.45 -0.81
CA LEU A 301 -0.27 11.68 -0.78
C LEU A 301 -0.55 11.12 0.61
N THR A 302 0.47 10.60 1.31
CA THR A 302 0.35 10.12 2.68
C THR A 302 -0.05 11.26 3.63
N VAL A 303 0.58 12.44 3.54
CA VAL A 303 0.19 13.60 4.37
C VAL A 303 -1.25 14.03 4.10
N LEU A 304 -1.68 14.04 2.83
CA LEU A 304 -3.06 14.36 2.45
C LEU A 304 -4.05 13.31 3.01
N GLN A 305 -3.69 12.03 2.96
CA GLN A 305 -4.46 10.93 3.54
C GLN A 305 -4.67 11.13 5.05
N PHE A 306 -3.61 11.44 5.81
CA PHE A 306 -3.70 11.73 7.25
C PHE A 306 -4.59 12.95 7.53
N LYS A 307 -4.36 14.06 6.82
CA LYS A 307 -5.12 15.31 7.03
C LYS A 307 -6.61 15.17 6.73
N TYR A 308 -6.98 14.39 5.71
CA TYR A 308 -8.39 14.16 5.38
C TYR A 308 -9.07 13.24 6.39
N THR A 309 -8.33 12.29 6.95
CA THR A 309 -8.89 11.22 7.78
C THR A 309 -8.99 11.60 9.26
N GLU A 310 -8.06 12.40 9.80
CA GLU A 310 -8.18 12.98 11.16
C GLU A 310 -9.51 13.74 11.39
N ARG A 311 -10.20 14.16 10.32
CA ARG A 311 -11.50 14.83 10.39
C ARG A 311 -12.72 13.90 10.35
N LYS A 312 -12.55 12.60 10.03
CA LYS A 312 -13.65 11.66 9.75
C LYS A 312 -13.55 10.31 10.47
N VAL A 313 -12.48 10.05 11.23
CA VAL A 313 -12.37 8.82 12.03
C VAL A 313 -13.15 9.00 13.32
N PHE A 314 -14.21 8.21 13.46
CA PHE A 314 -14.87 8.02 14.74
C PHE A 314 -13.98 7.13 15.59
N TYR A 315 -13.20 7.76 16.46
CA TYR A 315 -12.71 7.09 17.66
C TYR A 315 -13.95 6.90 18.54
N GLY A 316 -14.36 5.64 18.73
CA GLY A 316 -15.49 5.30 19.58
C GLY A 316 -15.39 5.89 20.98
#